data_AF-G8HH31-F1
#
_entry.id   AF-G8HH31-F1
#
_cell.length_a   1.000
_cell.length_b   1.000
_cell.length_c   1.000
_cell.angle_alpha   90.00
_cell.angle_beta   90.00
_cell.angle_gamma   90.00
#
_symmetry.space_group_name_H-M   'P 1'
#
loop_
_entity.id
_entity.type
_entity.pdbx_description
1 polymer ?
#
loop_
_entity_poly.entity_id
_entity_poly.type
_entity_poly.pdbx_seq_one_letter_code
_entity_poly.pdbx_strand_id
1 'polypeptide(L)'
;YFSGSFSSFPQDPITTRAAEDLSHLRSKLHNPSMSTEEARLRTFHTWPLMFLSPTDLAKAGLYYLGTADKVACFTCGGQLSNWEPKDNAMSEHQRHFPNCPFVENLMR
;
A
#
# COMPACT_ATOMS: atom_id res chain seq x y z
N TYR A 1 -26.05 23.67 -45.62
CA TYR A 1 -24.58 23.72 -45.59
C TYR A 1 -24.19 24.87 -44.68
N PHE A 2 -23.68 24.60 -43.49
CA PHE A 2 -22.97 25.62 -42.73
C PHE A 2 -21.88 24.91 -41.95
N SER A 3 -20.66 25.08 -42.45
CA SER A 3 -19.42 24.62 -41.83
C SER A 3 -19.02 25.65 -40.78
N GLY A 4 -18.84 25.23 -39.54
CA GLY A 4 -18.34 26.07 -38.46
C GLY A 4 -17.23 25.34 -37.72
N SER A 5 -15.99 25.59 -38.12
CA SER A 5 -14.78 25.21 -37.39
C SER A 5 -14.63 26.16 -36.19
N PHE A 6 -14.32 25.62 -35.00
CA PHE A 6 -13.76 26.43 -33.91
C PHE A 6 -12.39 25.88 -33.53
N SER A 7 -11.36 26.59 -33.96
CA SER A 7 -9.97 26.42 -33.55
C SER A 7 -9.72 27.11 -32.20
N SER A 8 -9.04 26.38 -31.31
CA SER A 8 -8.11 26.78 -30.24
C SER A 8 -8.56 27.87 -29.24
N PHE A 9 -8.40 27.60 -27.94
CA PHE A 9 -7.47 28.33 -27.06
C PHE A 9 -7.25 27.57 -25.72
N PRO A 10 -6.08 27.71 -25.08
CA PRO A 10 -5.59 26.92 -23.96
C PRO A 10 -5.96 27.54 -22.61
N GLN A 11 -6.13 26.71 -21.59
CA GLN A 11 -6.14 27.17 -20.20
C GLN A 11 -5.43 26.14 -19.31
N ASP A 12 -4.11 26.30 -19.21
CA ASP A 12 -3.42 25.93 -17.97
C ASP A 12 -3.91 26.90 -16.88
N PRO A 13 -4.15 26.41 -15.65
CA PRO A 13 -3.34 26.95 -14.57
C PRO A 13 -2.93 25.90 -13.53
N ILE A 14 -1.60 25.74 -13.40
CA ILE A 14 -0.79 25.85 -12.18
C ILE A 14 -1.19 25.02 -10.94
N THR A 15 -0.20 24.22 -10.51
CA THR A 15 -0.03 23.52 -9.22
C THR A 15 -0.69 22.14 -9.18
N THR A 16 0.05 21.03 -9.21
CA THR A 16 1.11 20.70 -8.26
C THR A 16 2.17 19.81 -8.92
N ARG A 17 3.46 20.14 -8.69
CA ARG A 17 4.59 19.22 -8.85
C ARG A 17 4.51 18.12 -7.76
N ALA A 18 3.49 17.27 -7.81
CA ALA A 18 3.34 16.14 -6.88
C ALA A 18 2.45 15.00 -7.43
N ALA A 19 2.19 14.95 -8.74
CA ALA A 19 1.66 13.76 -9.38
C ALA A 19 2.76 13.20 -10.31
N GLU A 20 3.89 12.83 -9.72
CA GLU A 20 4.76 11.89 -10.41
C GLU A 20 3.93 10.63 -10.68
N ASP A 21 3.96 10.24 -11.94
CA ASP A 21 3.13 9.24 -12.58
C ASP A 21 3.22 7.87 -11.88
N LEU A 22 2.37 7.66 -10.87
CA LEU A 22 2.22 6.39 -10.14
C LEU A 22 1.60 5.27 -11.01
N SER A 23 1.35 5.49 -12.30
CA SER A 23 0.82 4.46 -13.20
C SER A 23 1.70 3.22 -13.25
N HIS A 24 3.03 3.39 -13.12
CA HIS A 24 4.00 2.31 -13.14
C HIS A 24 4.06 1.50 -11.83
N LEU A 25 3.62 2.08 -10.71
CA LEU A 25 3.49 1.39 -9.42
C LEU A 25 2.19 0.59 -9.34
N ARG A 26 1.12 1.06 -9.98
CA ARG A 26 -0.19 0.39 -9.99
C ARG A 26 -0.18 -0.97 -10.68
N SER A 27 0.65 -1.15 -11.72
CA SER A 27 0.87 -2.44 -12.40
C SER A 27 1.77 -3.40 -11.61
N LYS A 28 2.39 -2.94 -10.51
CA LYS A 28 3.35 -3.68 -9.68
C LYS A 28 2.82 -4.07 -8.30
N LEU A 29 1.59 -3.71 -7.96
CA LEU A 29 0.98 -4.09 -6.69
C LEU A 29 0.54 -5.56 -6.74
N HIS A 30 0.99 -6.35 -5.76
CA HIS A 30 0.50 -7.71 -5.59
C HIS A 30 -1.03 -7.77 -5.35
N ASN A 31 -1.55 -6.84 -4.55
CA ASN A 31 -2.98 -6.73 -4.27
C ASN A 31 -3.44 -5.26 -4.28
N PRO A 32 -3.93 -4.75 -5.43
CA PRO A 32 -4.39 -3.37 -5.55
C PRO A 32 -5.57 -2.99 -4.63
N SER A 33 -6.40 -3.96 -4.23
CA SER A 33 -7.54 -3.71 -3.33
C SER A 33 -7.11 -3.33 -1.91
N MET A 34 -5.85 -3.61 -1.56
CA MET A 34 -5.23 -3.34 -0.26
C MET A 34 -4.23 -2.17 -0.32
N SER A 35 -4.36 -1.31 -1.34
CA SER A 35 -3.46 -0.17 -1.56
C SER A 35 -3.58 0.93 -0.49
N THR A 36 -4.76 1.14 0.08
CA THR A 36 -4.95 2.11 1.16
C THR A 36 -4.78 1.48 2.54
N GLU A 37 -4.29 2.25 3.50
CA GLU A 37 -4.14 1.80 4.89
C GLU A 37 -5.48 1.40 5.50
N GLU A 38 -6.54 2.16 5.22
CA GLU A 38 -7.88 1.91 5.73
C GLU A 38 -8.46 0.60 5.18
N ALA A 39 -8.15 0.24 3.93
CA ALA A 39 -8.56 -1.04 3.37
C ALA A 39 -7.87 -2.20 4.09
N ARG A 40 -6.57 -2.07 4.37
CA ARG A 40 -5.82 -3.08 5.13
C ARG A 40 -6.32 -3.19 6.56
N LEU A 41 -6.54 -2.07 7.24
CA LEU A 41 -6.99 -2.07 8.64
C LEU A 41 -8.33 -2.80 8.81
N ARG A 42 -9.26 -2.63 7.87
CA ARG A 42 -10.56 -3.34 7.89
C ARG A 42 -10.44 -4.87 7.85
N THR A 43 -9.33 -5.41 7.34
CA THR A 43 -9.13 -6.87 7.32
C THR A 43 -8.91 -7.46 8.72
N PHE A 44 -8.48 -6.67 9.70
CA PHE A 44 -8.11 -7.13 11.04
C PHE A 44 -9.28 -7.27 12.02
N HIS A 45 -10.53 -7.32 11.55
CA HIS A 45 -11.70 -7.42 12.41
C HIS A 45 -11.65 -8.61 13.40
N THR A 46 -11.04 -9.73 13.00
CA THR A 46 -10.89 -10.95 13.80
C THR A 46 -9.43 -11.26 14.16
N TRP A 47 -8.58 -10.23 14.25
CA TRP A 47 -7.17 -10.41 14.58
C TRP A 47 -6.96 -10.99 15.99
N PRO A 48 -6.18 -12.08 16.15
CA PRO A 48 -6.13 -12.79 17.43
C PRO A 48 -5.06 -12.27 18.41
N LEU A 49 -4.08 -11.47 17.96
CA LEU A 49 -2.95 -11.06 18.80
C LEU A 49 -3.20 -9.69 19.43
N MET A 50 -3.20 -9.63 20.76
CA MET A 50 -3.41 -8.39 21.52
C MET A 50 -2.15 -7.55 21.66
N PHE A 51 -0.96 -8.16 21.60
CA PHE A 51 0.32 -7.47 21.78
C PHE A 51 0.81 -6.77 20.51
N LEU A 52 0.24 -7.10 19.35
CA LEU A 52 0.64 -6.54 18.05
C LEU A 52 -0.52 -5.81 17.42
N SER A 53 -0.35 -4.49 17.25
CA SER A 53 -1.39 -3.57 16.80
C SER A 53 -1.76 -3.79 15.33
N PRO A 54 -3.04 -4.01 15.00
CA PRO A 54 -3.54 -3.98 13.63
C PRO A 54 -3.18 -2.69 12.87
N THR A 55 -3.16 -1.56 13.57
CA THR A 55 -2.79 -0.27 12.99
C THR A 55 -1.32 -0.26 12.56
N ASP A 56 -0.42 -0.84 13.36
CA ASP A 56 1.00 -0.89 13.01
C ASP A 56 1.26 -1.85 11.84
N LEU A 57 0.54 -2.98 11.81
CA LEU A 57 0.56 -3.90 10.66
C LEU A 57 0.05 -3.23 9.38
N ALA A 58 -1.09 -2.53 9.45
CA ALA A 58 -1.64 -1.80 8.31
C ALA A 58 -0.69 -0.71 7.81
N LYS A 59 -0.08 0.07 8.70
CA LYS A 59 0.96 1.05 8.37
C LYS A 59 2.20 0.42 7.74
N ALA A 60 2.54 -0.80 8.13
CA ALA A 60 3.62 -1.58 7.52
C ALA A 60 3.28 -2.16 6.13
N GLY A 61 2.14 -1.80 5.56
CA GLY A 61 1.71 -2.31 4.26
C GLY A 61 1.11 -3.72 4.33
N LEU A 62 0.83 -4.23 5.53
CA LEU A 62 0.36 -5.59 5.76
C LEU A 62 -1.16 -5.62 5.98
N TYR A 63 -1.82 -6.65 5.47
CA TYR A 63 -3.23 -6.94 5.72
C TYR A 63 -3.42 -8.37 6.20
N TYR A 64 -4.46 -8.60 6.99
CA TYR A 64 -4.75 -9.91 7.57
C TYR A 64 -5.33 -10.87 6.52
N LEU A 65 -4.87 -12.12 6.55
CA LEU A 65 -5.36 -13.19 5.67
C LEU A 65 -6.58 -13.95 6.25
N GLY A 66 -7.02 -13.62 7.47
CA GLY A 66 -8.19 -14.25 8.09
C GLY A 66 -7.91 -15.60 8.76
N THR A 67 -6.65 -16.03 8.84
CA THR A 67 -6.26 -17.30 9.47
C THR A 67 -5.03 -17.13 10.37
N ALA A 68 -5.13 -17.66 11.59
CA ALA A 68 -4.10 -17.55 12.63
C ALA A 68 -3.60 -16.09 12.76
N ASP A 69 -2.30 -15.87 12.71
CA ASP A 69 -1.68 -14.54 12.76
C ASP A 69 -1.03 -14.18 11.40
N LYS A 70 -1.54 -14.73 10.30
CA LYS A 70 -0.93 -14.55 8.99
C LYS A 70 -1.33 -13.23 8.35
N VAL A 71 -0.34 -12.47 7.91
CA VAL A 71 -0.54 -11.22 7.16
C VAL A 71 0.22 -11.25 5.84
N ALA A 72 -0.19 -10.43 4.88
CA ALA A 72 0.50 -10.27 3.60
C ALA A 72 0.70 -8.81 3.24
N CYS A 73 1.78 -8.50 2.52
CA CYS A 73 2.01 -7.18 1.96
C CYS A 73 1.20 -6.96 0.68
N PHE A 74 0.53 -5.82 0.55
CA PHE A 74 -0.22 -5.46 -0.67
C PHE A 74 0.66 -5.19 -1.89
N THR A 75 1.94 -4.90 -1.68
CA THR A 75 2.89 -4.47 -2.72
C THR A 75 3.73 -5.65 -3.20
N CYS A 76 4.48 -6.30 -2.30
CA CYS A 76 5.36 -7.42 -2.67
C CYS A 76 4.70 -8.80 -2.55
N GLY A 77 3.55 -8.91 -1.88
CA GLY A 77 2.89 -10.20 -1.61
C GLY A 77 3.57 -11.06 -0.54
N GLY A 78 4.66 -10.60 0.05
CA GLY A 78 5.36 -11.29 1.14
C GLY A 78 4.44 -11.55 2.32
N GLN A 79 4.47 -12.76 2.86
CA GLN A 79 3.64 -13.20 4.00
C GLN A 79 4.48 -13.34 5.26
N LEU A 80 3.92 -12.90 6.39
CA LEU A 80 4.50 -13.02 7.73
C LEU A 80 3.52 -13.67 8.69
N SER A 81 4.03 -14.41 9.66
CA SER A 81 3.27 -15.17 10.66
C SER A 81 4.19 -15.61 11.80
N ASN A 82 3.63 -16.19 12.86
CA ASN A 82 4.33 -16.55 14.09
C ASN A 82 4.96 -15.33 14.79
N TRP A 83 4.16 -14.28 14.95
CA TRP A 83 4.58 -13.03 15.56
C TRP A 83 4.89 -13.19 17.05
N GLU A 84 5.95 -12.51 17.50
CA GLU A 84 6.38 -12.48 18.89
C GLU A 84 6.11 -11.11 19.56
N PRO A 85 5.97 -11.04 20.90
CA PRO A 85 5.68 -9.79 21.61
C PRO A 85 6.65 -8.62 21.42
N LYS A 86 7.84 -8.85 20.84
CA LYS A 86 8.86 -7.83 20.59
C LYS A 86 8.98 -7.45 19.12
N ASP A 87 8.20 -8.09 18.25
CA ASP A 87 8.29 -7.84 16.82
C ASP A 87 7.73 -6.48 16.47
N ASN A 88 8.42 -5.81 15.55
CA ASN A 88 7.93 -4.60 14.91
C ASN A 88 7.51 -4.92 13.47
N ALA A 89 6.28 -4.59 13.11
CA ALA A 89 5.71 -4.91 11.81
C ALA A 89 6.56 -4.43 10.63
N MET A 90 7.09 -3.19 10.69
CA MET A 90 7.90 -2.63 9.61
C MET A 90 9.30 -3.25 9.59
N SER A 91 9.92 -3.42 10.76
CA SER A 91 11.25 -4.05 10.84
C SER A 91 11.23 -5.48 10.33
N GLU A 92 10.20 -6.26 10.68
CA GLU A 92 10.03 -7.63 10.19
C GLU A 92 9.76 -7.68 8.68
N HIS A 93 8.93 -6.75 8.18
CA HIS A 93 8.70 -6.62 6.75
C HIS A 93 10.00 -6.30 6.00
N GLN A 94 10.81 -5.35 6.48
CA GLN A 94 12.09 -5.02 5.89
C GLN A 94 13.10 -6.17 5.99
N ARG A 95 13.16 -6.85 7.13
CA ARG A 95 14.09 -7.96 7.38
C ARG A 95 13.84 -9.14 6.45
N HIS A 96 12.58 -9.47 6.21
CA HIS A 96 12.18 -10.63 5.39
C HIS A 96 12.04 -10.30 3.91
N PHE A 97 11.60 -9.09 3.57
CA PHE A 97 11.35 -8.66 2.18
C PHE A 97 12.06 -7.33 1.90
N PRO A 98 13.41 -7.29 1.94
CA PRO A 98 14.17 -6.04 1.83
C PRO A 98 14.00 -5.32 0.49
N ASN A 99 13.66 -6.06 -0.58
CA ASN A 99 13.44 -5.52 -1.92
C ASN A 99 11.95 -5.18 -2.18
N CYS A 100 11.14 -5.06 -1.12
CA CYS A 100 9.74 -4.69 -1.26
C CYS A 100 9.64 -3.22 -1.69
N PRO A 101 8.95 -2.88 -2.80
CA PRO A 101 8.84 -1.50 -3.26
C PRO A 101 8.24 -0.55 -2.23
N PHE A 102 7.35 -1.04 -1.35
CA PHE A 102 6.78 -0.25 -0.27
C PHE A 102 7.81 0.05 0.83
N VAL A 103 8.64 -0.92 1.19
CA VAL A 103 9.70 -0.74 2.19
C VAL A 103 10.79 0.18 1.63
N GLU A 104 11.22 -0.03 0.38
CA GLU A 104 12.22 0.81 -0.27
C GLU A 104 11.78 2.27 -0.39
N ASN A 105 10.51 2.52 -0.68
CA ASN A 105 9.99 3.87 -0.88
C ASN A 105 9.73 4.64 0.43
N LEU A 106 9.71 3.96 1.59
CA LEU A 106 9.59 4.60 2.91
C LEU A 106 10.95 4.94 3.52
N MET A 107 12.04 4.37 2.99
CA MET A 107 13.42 4.60 3.44
C MET A 107 14.14 5.69 2.62
N ARG A 108 13.42 6.39 1.75
CA ARG A 108 13.88 7.59 1.04
C ARG A 108 13.14 8.82 1.57
#